data_AF-A0A1Q3T1X8-F1
#
_entry.id   AF-A0A1Q3T1X8-F1
#
_cell.length_a   1.000
_cell.length_b   1.000
_cell.length_c   1.000
_cell.angle_alpha   90.00
_cell.angle_beta   90.00
_cell.angle_gamma   90.00
#
_symmetry.space_group_name_H-M   'P 1'
#
loop_
_entity.id
_entity.type
_entity.pdbx_description
1 polymer ?
#
loop_
_entity_poly.entity_id
_entity_poly.type
_entity_poly.pdbx_seq_one_letter_code
_entity_poly.pdbx_strand_id
1 'polypeptide(L)'
;MKGMHFSVKSKETLIFVILISLTIILFTHFHHEKQNAHNQFTHEEMKWIPAGEFTMGTNDPRSMPNERPAHKVHVEGFWMDEHPVTNAEFEKFVKSTGYITTAERKPEWEELKKQLPPNTAKPKDEVLVPGALVFSPPSHAVALNNSFAWWKWVTGANWRHPEGPGSDLKGRENHPVVQVSWEDANAYAKWAGKRLPSEAEWEYAARGGLKEKRYPWGDEFKPNGKHMANTFQGHFPHDGVPEDGYLRTSPVKSFPANGYGLYDMAGNVWQWTNDWYRADTYIDRASQGICLNNPIGPEKSFDPLEPYAIKRVIKGGSFLCNPNYCESYRPSARRGEAVDTGTSHVGFRLVSQS
;
A
#
# COMPACT_ATOMS: atom_id res chain seq x y z
N MET A 1 17.22 47.67 56.94
CA MET A 1 18.39 47.36 56.09
C MET A 1 19.28 46.34 56.79
N LYS A 2 19.27 45.09 56.34
CA LYS A 2 20.35 44.11 56.53
C LYS A 2 20.63 43.54 55.15
N GLY A 3 21.81 43.83 54.60
CA GLY A 3 22.21 43.38 53.27
C GLY A 3 22.54 41.89 53.28
N MET A 4 21.89 41.11 52.41
CA MET A 4 22.25 39.72 52.17
C MET A 4 23.52 39.68 51.31
N HIS A 5 24.64 39.31 51.94
CA HIS A 5 25.85 38.89 51.25
C HIS A 5 25.62 37.50 50.64
N PHE A 6 25.46 37.44 49.32
CA PHE A 6 25.57 36.19 48.59
C PHE A 6 27.05 35.80 48.47
N SER A 7 27.39 34.64 49.05
CA SER A 7 28.73 34.06 49.04
C SER A 7 29.21 33.77 47.61
N VAL A 8 30.48 34.05 47.31
CA VAL A 8 31.11 33.87 45.98
C VAL A 8 30.89 32.45 45.42
N LYS A 9 30.82 31.43 46.29
CA LYS A 9 30.50 30.04 45.90
C LYS A 9 29.13 29.88 45.22
N SER A 10 28.13 30.72 45.53
CA SER A 10 26.80 30.59 44.93
C SER A 10 26.73 31.14 43.51
N LYS A 11 27.60 32.10 43.16
CA LYS A 11 27.69 32.66 41.80
C LYS A 11 28.39 31.70 40.84
N GLU A 12 29.46 31.04 41.28
CA GLU A 12 30.18 30.04 40.49
C GLU A 12 29.30 28.82 40.19
N THR A 13 28.58 28.30 41.19
CA THR A 13 27.62 27.20 41.00
C THR A 13 26.49 27.58 40.03
N LEU A 14 25.97 28.81 40.11
CA LEU A 14 24.92 29.28 39.21
C LEU A 14 25.41 29.41 37.76
N ILE A 15 26.62 29.92 37.55
CA ILE A 15 27.25 30.01 36.22
C ILE A 15 27.47 28.61 35.64
N PHE A 16 27.92 27.65 36.46
CA PHE A 16 28.14 26.27 36.02
C PHE A 16 26.84 25.57 35.60
N VAL A 17 25.74 25.77 36.34
CA VAL A 17 24.42 25.21 36.00
C VAL A 17 23.85 25.84 34.73
N ILE A 18 24.06 27.14 34.51
CA ILE A 18 23.64 27.83 33.28
C ILE A 18 24.43 27.32 32.09
N LEU A 19 25.76 27.15 32.22
CA LEU A 19 26.61 26.61 31.16
C LEU A 19 26.21 25.17 30.79
N ILE A 20 25.99 24.28 31.78
CA ILE A 20 25.53 22.91 31.53
C ILE A 20 24.19 22.91 30.80
N SER A 21 23.22 23.71 31.27
CA SER A 21 21.90 23.84 30.64
C SER A 21 22.00 24.35 29.20
N LEU A 22 22.85 25.35 28.94
CA LEU A 22 23.11 25.86 27.59
C LEU A 22 23.76 24.81 26.69
N THR A 23 24.73 24.03 27.19
CA THR A 23 25.28 22.90 26.42
C THR A 23 24.25 21.83 26.16
N ILE A 24 23.37 21.49 27.11
CA ILE A 24 22.30 20.51 26.90
C ILE A 24 21.30 21.02 25.84
N ILE A 25 20.89 22.29 25.92
CA ILE A 25 20.00 22.93 24.93
C ILE A 25 20.67 22.98 23.55
N LEU A 26 21.95 23.35 23.47
CA LEU A 26 22.70 23.34 22.22
C LEU A 26 22.84 21.91 21.68
N PHE A 27 23.11 20.92 22.53
CA PHE A 27 23.22 19.52 22.12
C PHE A 27 21.88 18.96 21.63
N THR A 28 20.77 19.27 22.31
CA THR A 28 19.43 18.85 21.87
C THR A 28 19.01 19.57 20.60
N HIS A 29 19.34 20.87 20.44
CA HIS A 29 19.08 21.61 19.21
C HIS A 29 19.90 21.05 18.03
N PHE A 30 21.19 20.75 18.26
CA PHE A 30 22.07 20.16 17.25
C PHE A 30 21.67 18.71 16.90
N HIS A 31 21.15 17.95 17.86
CA HIS A 31 20.58 16.62 17.61
C HIS A 31 19.26 16.71 16.84
N HIS A 32 18.42 17.70 17.15
CA HIS A 32 17.17 17.95 16.46
C HIS A 32 17.41 18.45 15.02
N GLU A 33 18.38 19.33 14.79
CA GLU A 33 18.81 19.75 13.46
C GLU A 33 19.44 18.60 12.66
N LYS A 34 20.26 17.74 13.28
CA LYS A 34 20.79 16.53 12.60
C LYS A 34 19.72 15.51 12.24
N GLN A 35 18.67 15.37 13.03
CA GLN A 35 17.52 14.52 12.67
C GLN A 35 16.68 15.13 11.55
N ASN A 36 16.57 16.45 11.47
CA ASN A 36 15.86 17.14 10.39
C ASN A 36 16.67 17.23 9.08
N ALA A 37 18.00 17.02 9.11
CA ALA A 37 18.89 17.15 7.95
C ALA A 37 19.00 15.89 7.06
N HIS A 38 18.39 14.76 7.42
CA HIS A 38 18.46 13.50 6.66
C HIS A 38 17.08 12.99 6.21
N ASN A 39 16.38 13.78 5.39
CA ASN A 39 15.48 13.29 4.34
C ASN A 39 15.07 14.50 3.49
N GLN A 40 15.99 15.04 2.68
CA GLN A 40 15.55 15.92 1.60
C GLN A 40 14.80 15.05 0.60
N PHE A 41 13.47 15.17 0.65
CA PHE A 41 12.56 14.63 -0.34
C PHE A 41 12.99 15.12 -1.74
N THR A 42 13.25 14.19 -2.66
CA THR A 42 13.55 14.50 -4.07
C THR A 42 12.55 13.81 -4.99
N HIS A 43 12.28 14.44 -6.14
CA HIS A 43 11.45 13.86 -7.20
C HIS A 43 12.24 12.97 -8.18
N GLU A 44 13.51 12.65 -7.90
CA GLU A 44 14.42 11.97 -8.86
C GLU A 44 13.89 10.61 -9.34
N GLU A 45 13.15 9.90 -8.50
CA GLU A 45 12.55 8.57 -8.79
C GLU A 45 11.03 8.63 -9.00
N MET A 46 10.48 9.83 -9.21
CA MET A 46 9.06 10.06 -9.47
C MET A 46 8.83 10.58 -10.89
N LYS A 47 7.64 10.32 -11.44
CA LYS A 47 7.18 10.87 -12.72
C LYS A 47 6.13 11.93 -12.48
N TRP A 48 6.26 13.06 -13.19
CA TRP A 48 5.22 14.06 -13.25
C TRP A 48 4.03 13.53 -14.04
N ILE A 49 2.87 13.53 -13.41
CA ILE A 49 1.59 13.16 -14.00
C ILE A 49 0.84 14.47 -14.26
N PRO A 50 0.55 14.82 -15.53
CA PRO A 50 -0.09 16.09 -15.85
C PRO A 50 -1.53 16.12 -15.34
N ALA A 51 -2.03 17.33 -15.03
CA ALA A 51 -3.44 17.52 -14.73
C ALA A 51 -4.32 17.11 -15.92
N GLY A 52 -5.51 16.60 -15.64
CA GLY A 52 -6.45 16.30 -16.71
C GLY A 52 -7.73 15.64 -16.26
N GLU A 53 -8.67 15.58 -17.20
CA GLU A 53 -9.92 14.86 -17.04
C GLU A 53 -9.85 13.46 -17.63
N PHE A 54 -10.50 12.51 -16.97
CA PHE A 54 -10.65 11.15 -17.47
C PHE A 54 -11.98 10.53 -17.09
N THR A 55 -12.30 9.42 -17.77
CA THR A 55 -13.39 8.52 -17.38
C THR A 55 -12.84 7.54 -16.34
N MET A 56 -13.23 7.70 -15.07
CA MET A 56 -12.92 6.78 -13.98
C MET A 56 -13.94 5.63 -13.93
N GLY A 57 -13.45 4.42 -13.66
CA GLY A 57 -14.23 3.19 -13.77
C GLY A 57 -14.45 2.73 -15.21
N THR A 58 -15.51 1.97 -15.42
CA THR A 58 -15.87 1.43 -16.73
C THR A 58 -17.36 1.17 -16.83
N ASN A 59 -17.87 0.99 -18.05
CA ASN A 59 -19.21 0.48 -18.32
C ASN A 59 -19.17 -0.93 -18.95
N ASP A 60 -17.99 -1.53 -19.05
CA ASP A 60 -17.83 -2.89 -19.61
C ASP A 60 -18.62 -3.89 -18.76
N PRO A 61 -19.58 -4.64 -19.35
CA PRO A 61 -20.38 -5.61 -18.59
C PRO A 61 -19.56 -6.78 -18.02
N ARG A 62 -18.33 -7.00 -18.49
CA ARG A 62 -17.39 -8.00 -17.95
C ARG A 62 -16.68 -7.54 -16.67
N SER A 63 -16.79 -6.26 -16.31
CA SER A 63 -16.21 -5.72 -15.08
C SER A 63 -17.05 -6.07 -13.85
N MET A 64 -16.44 -5.96 -12.66
CA MET A 64 -17.18 -6.16 -11.42
C MET A 64 -18.21 -5.04 -11.21
N PRO A 65 -19.34 -5.31 -10.53
CA PRO A 65 -20.36 -4.28 -10.27
C PRO A 65 -19.83 -3.02 -9.60
N ASN A 66 -18.85 -3.15 -8.69
CA ASN A 66 -18.25 -2.04 -7.96
C ASN A 66 -17.30 -1.16 -8.81
N GLU A 67 -17.01 -1.53 -10.06
CA GLU A 67 -16.23 -0.73 -11.03
C GLU A 67 -17.11 0.15 -11.93
N ARG A 68 -18.44 -0.01 -11.79
CA ARG A 68 -19.46 0.63 -12.61
C ARG A 68 -20.35 1.53 -11.74
N PRO A 69 -21.02 2.53 -12.34
CA PRO A 69 -20.82 3.02 -13.71
C PRO A 69 -19.56 3.90 -13.83
N ALA A 70 -19.13 4.10 -15.07
CA ALA A 70 -18.06 5.04 -15.39
C ALA A 70 -18.53 6.49 -15.15
N HIS A 71 -17.64 7.35 -14.63
CA HIS A 71 -17.93 8.75 -14.31
C HIS A 71 -16.74 9.66 -14.61
N LYS A 72 -17.00 10.98 -14.75
CA LYS A 72 -15.96 11.96 -15.07
C LYS A 72 -15.25 12.45 -13.81
N VAL A 73 -13.93 12.49 -13.89
CA VAL A 73 -13.06 12.98 -12.82
C VAL A 73 -11.97 13.86 -13.42
N HIS A 74 -11.71 14.99 -12.78
CA HIS A 74 -10.53 15.80 -12.96
C HIS A 74 -9.52 15.49 -11.85
N VAL A 75 -8.25 15.31 -12.22
CA VAL A 75 -7.13 15.26 -11.27
C VAL A 75 -6.14 16.38 -11.61
N GLU A 76 -5.62 17.04 -10.59
CA GLU A 76 -4.54 18.02 -10.72
C GLU A 76 -3.22 17.33 -11.08
N GLY A 77 -2.20 18.13 -11.41
CA GLY A 77 -0.87 17.60 -11.65
C GLY A 77 -0.20 17.18 -10.34
N PHE A 78 0.45 16.01 -10.33
CA PHE A 78 1.14 15.46 -9.17
C PHE A 78 2.34 14.61 -9.58
N TRP A 79 3.21 14.30 -8.63
CA TRP A 79 4.30 13.35 -8.85
C TRP A 79 3.90 11.96 -8.32
N MET A 80 4.23 10.91 -9.05
CA MET A 80 4.04 9.52 -8.61
C MET A 80 5.34 8.72 -8.70
N ASP A 81 5.60 7.88 -7.71
CA ASP A 81 6.70 6.92 -7.75
C ASP A 81 6.61 6.07 -9.02
N GLU A 82 7.74 5.95 -9.72
CA GLU A 82 7.75 5.24 -11.00
C GLU A 82 7.51 3.72 -10.84
N HIS A 83 7.70 3.18 -9.63
CA HIS A 83 7.43 1.79 -9.26
C HIS A 83 6.88 1.66 -7.82
N PRO A 84 6.34 0.49 -7.42
CA PRO A 84 6.03 0.21 -6.02
C PRO A 84 7.28 0.24 -5.13
N VAL A 85 7.11 0.59 -3.86
CA VAL A 85 8.21 0.61 -2.88
C VAL A 85 8.82 -0.79 -2.78
N THR A 86 10.14 -0.85 -2.87
CA THR A 86 10.93 -2.07 -2.82
C THR A 86 11.29 -2.48 -1.40
N ASN A 87 11.71 -3.73 -1.23
CA ASN A 87 12.26 -4.22 0.03
C ASN A 87 13.47 -3.42 0.51
N ALA A 88 14.37 -3.04 -0.40
CA ALA A 88 15.56 -2.24 -0.05
C ALA A 88 15.20 -0.83 0.44
N GLU A 89 14.20 -0.19 -0.16
CA GLU A 89 13.71 1.12 0.27
C GLU A 89 12.99 1.05 1.61
N PHE A 90 12.09 0.06 1.77
CA PHE A 90 11.39 -0.16 3.04
C PHE A 90 12.36 -0.50 4.19
N GLU A 91 13.45 -1.22 3.89
CA GLU A 91 14.47 -1.49 4.88
C GLU A 91 15.17 -0.21 5.38
N LYS A 92 15.40 0.80 4.53
CA LYS A 92 15.96 2.11 4.96
C LYS A 92 15.03 2.78 5.98
N PHE A 93 13.72 2.74 5.73
CA PHE A 93 12.71 3.24 6.67
C PHE A 93 12.78 2.52 8.02
N VAL A 94 12.74 1.18 8.00
CA VAL A 94 12.78 0.39 9.24
C VAL A 94 14.10 0.60 10.00
N LYS A 95 15.24 0.63 9.31
CA LYS A 95 16.55 0.86 9.94
C LYS A 95 16.67 2.25 10.57
N SER A 96 16.08 3.28 9.95
CA SER A 96 16.18 4.66 10.45
C SER A 96 15.20 4.98 11.58
N THR A 97 14.06 4.29 11.64
CA THR A 97 12.98 4.60 12.58
C THR A 97 12.79 3.55 13.68
N GLY A 98 13.30 2.34 13.49
CA GLY A 98 12.97 1.19 14.34
C GLY A 98 11.51 0.75 14.20
N TYR A 99 10.84 1.09 13.10
CA TYR A 99 9.43 0.77 12.88
C TYR A 99 9.17 -0.75 12.89
N ILE A 100 8.12 -1.15 13.60
CA ILE A 100 7.62 -2.52 13.69
C ILE A 100 6.29 -2.58 12.94
N THR A 101 6.18 -3.41 11.90
CA THR A 101 4.97 -3.46 11.07
C THR A 101 3.78 -4.08 11.79
N THR A 102 2.57 -3.89 11.27
CA THR A 102 1.36 -4.53 11.80
C THR A 102 1.52 -6.05 11.90
N ALA A 103 2.14 -6.69 10.89
CA ALA A 103 2.39 -8.14 10.88
C ALA A 103 3.39 -8.61 11.96
N GLU A 104 4.24 -7.72 12.45
CA GLU A 104 5.23 -8.00 13.50
C GLU A 104 4.67 -7.76 14.92
N ARG A 105 3.52 -7.11 15.04
CA ARG A 105 2.86 -6.81 16.32
C ARG A 105 1.93 -7.94 16.74
N LYS A 106 1.79 -8.14 18.05
CA LYS A 106 0.77 -9.03 18.60
C LYS A 106 -0.61 -8.42 18.32
N PRO A 107 -1.57 -9.17 17.74
CA PRO A 107 -2.92 -8.67 17.55
C PRO A 107 -3.61 -8.41 18.90
N GLU A 108 -4.15 -7.20 19.07
CA GLU A 108 -4.89 -6.81 20.27
C GLU A 108 -6.38 -7.11 20.10
N TRP A 109 -6.93 -7.98 20.97
CA TRP A 109 -8.34 -8.41 20.87
C TRP A 109 -9.33 -7.24 20.87
N GLU A 110 -9.05 -6.21 21.68
CA GLU A 110 -9.93 -5.04 21.81
C GLU A 110 -10.02 -4.24 20.51
N GLU A 111 -8.99 -4.26 19.66
CA GLU A 111 -9.01 -3.65 18.34
C GLU A 111 -9.63 -4.58 17.29
N LEU A 112 -9.26 -5.87 17.29
CA LEU A 112 -9.80 -6.86 16.37
C LEU A 112 -11.33 -6.99 16.47
N LYS A 113 -11.88 -7.04 17.70
CA LYS A 113 -13.32 -7.24 17.90
C LYS A 113 -14.18 -6.09 17.35
N LYS A 114 -13.61 -4.91 17.11
CA LYS A 114 -14.30 -3.77 16.48
C LYS A 114 -14.64 -4.05 15.01
N GLN A 115 -13.93 -5.01 14.39
CA GLN A 115 -14.05 -5.37 12.98
C GLN A 115 -14.70 -6.76 12.77
N LEU A 116 -15.24 -7.35 13.83
CA LEU A 116 -15.88 -8.67 13.82
C LEU A 116 -17.38 -8.56 14.07
N PRO A 117 -18.18 -9.55 13.67
CA PRO A 117 -19.59 -9.62 14.04
C PRO A 117 -19.81 -9.49 15.55
N PRO A 118 -20.90 -8.84 16.00
CA PRO A 118 -21.25 -8.79 17.40
C PRO A 118 -21.30 -10.18 18.03
N ASN A 119 -20.85 -10.29 19.28
CA ASN A 119 -20.78 -11.54 20.04
C ASN A 119 -19.78 -12.58 19.50
N THR A 120 -18.85 -12.20 18.62
CA THR A 120 -17.73 -13.07 18.25
C THR A 120 -16.91 -13.42 19.51
N ALA A 121 -16.76 -14.71 19.78
CA ALA A 121 -16.01 -15.18 20.94
C ALA A 121 -14.53 -14.82 20.80
N LYS A 122 -13.92 -14.33 21.89
CA LYS A 122 -12.48 -14.11 21.95
C LYS A 122 -11.76 -15.44 21.67
N PRO A 123 -10.88 -15.53 20.66
CA PRO A 123 -10.07 -16.71 20.47
C PRO A 123 -9.07 -16.85 21.63
N LYS A 124 -8.51 -18.05 21.83
CA LYS A 124 -7.52 -18.23 22.89
C LYS A 124 -6.30 -17.34 22.66
N ASP A 125 -5.69 -16.84 23.73
CA ASP A 125 -4.57 -15.89 23.61
C ASP A 125 -3.36 -16.49 22.88
N GLU A 126 -3.21 -17.82 22.85
CA GLU A 126 -2.12 -18.50 22.15
C GLU A 126 -2.21 -18.42 20.62
N VAL A 127 -3.37 -18.07 20.06
CA VAL A 127 -3.54 -17.89 18.61
C VAL A 127 -3.50 -16.42 18.18
N LEU A 128 -3.49 -15.48 19.13
CA LEU A 128 -3.27 -14.05 18.88
C LEU A 128 -1.77 -13.77 18.85
N VAL A 129 -1.11 -14.20 17.78
CA VAL A 129 0.35 -14.09 17.59
C VAL A 129 0.69 -13.30 16.33
N PRO A 130 1.86 -12.63 16.27
CA PRO A 130 2.32 -11.95 15.06
C PRO A 130 2.35 -12.87 13.85
N GLY A 131 1.97 -12.35 12.70
CA GLY A 131 1.86 -13.10 11.46
C GLY A 131 1.07 -12.32 10.42
N ALA A 132 0.89 -12.96 9.27
CA ALA A 132 0.18 -12.38 8.15
C ALA A 132 -0.43 -13.47 7.25
N LEU A 133 -1.30 -13.06 6.32
CA LEU A 133 -1.89 -13.98 5.35
C LEU A 133 -0.91 -14.27 4.21
N VAL A 134 -0.61 -15.55 4.00
CA VAL A 134 0.31 -16.04 2.98
C VAL A 134 -0.44 -16.90 1.97
N PHE A 135 -0.24 -16.60 0.69
CA PHE A 135 -0.72 -17.46 -0.39
C PHE A 135 0.03 -18.80 -0.37
N SER A 136 -0.75 -19.86 -0.17
CA SER A 136 -0.33 -21.23 0.01
C SER A 136 -1.12 -22.11 -0.97
N PRO A 137 -0.62 -22.31 -2.20
CA PRO A 137 -1.36 -23.04 -3.23
C PRO A 137 -1.68 -24.47 -2.74
N PRO A 138 -2.92 -24.95 -2.87
CA PRO A 138 -3.25 -26.33 -2.55
C PRO A 138 -2.62 -27.27 -3.58
N SER A 139 -2.49 -28.55 -3.23
CA SER A 139 -1.91 -29.57 -4.12
C SER A 139 -2.87 -30.08 -5.20
N HIS A 140 -4.10 -29.57 -5.24
CA HIS A 140 -5.19 -30.01 -6.10
C HIS A 140 -6.21 -28.89 -6.29
N ALA A 141 -7.09 -29.05 -7.28
CA ALA A 141 -8.18 -28.12 -7.54
C ALA A 141 -9.13 -28.00 -6.34
N VAL A 142 -9.53 -26.77 -6.03
CA VAL A 142 -10.44 -26.44 -4.92
C VAL A 142 -11.52 -25.46 -5.40
N ALA A 143 -12.63 -25.36 -4.68
CA ALA A 143 -13.71 -24.45 -5.03
C ALA A 143 -13.27 -22.98 -4.87
N LEU A 144 -13.46 -22.17 -5.92
CA LEU A 144 -12.99 -20.77 -5.98
C LEU A 144 -13.76 -19.80 -5.07
N ASN A 145 -14.86 -20.24 -4.45
CA ASN A 145 -15.60 -19.47 -3.46
C ASN A 145 -15.10 -19.69 -2.02
N ASN A 146 -14.04 -20.47 -1.82
CA ASN A 146 -13.48 -20.75 -0.50
C ASN A 146 -12.01 -20.30 -0.41
N SER A 147 -11.79 -19.02 -0.12
CA SER A 147 -10.45 -18.42 -0.02
C SER A 147 -9.55 -19.06 1.03
N PHE A 148 -10.12 -19.65 2.10
CA PHE A 148 -9.38 -20.37 3.13
C PHE A 148 -8.62 -21.60 2.60
N ALA A 149 -8.95 -22.09 1.41
CA ALA A 149 -8.24 -23.21 0.80
C ALA A 149 -6.83 -22.84 0.28
N TRP A 150 -6.55 -21.55 0.04
CA TRP A 150 -5.24 -21.08 -0.44
C TRP A 150 -4.67 -19.89 0.34
N TRP A 151 -5.43 -19.25 1.21
CA TRP A 151 -4.91 -18.26 2.16
C TRP A 151 -4.75 -18.85 3.54
N LYS A 152 -3.53 -18.78 4.09
CA LYS A 152 -3.23 -19.27 5.44
C LYS A 152 -2.65 -18.15 6.28
N TRP A 153 -3.09 -18.05 7.53
CA TRP A 153 -2.38 -17.29 8.53
C TRP A 153 -1.08 -18.01 8.87
N VAL A 154 0.05 -17.35 8.67
CA VAL A 154 1.37 -17.90 8.97
C VAL A 154 2.01 -17.06 10.08
N THR A 155 2.18 -17.68 11.24
CA THR A 155 2.87 -17.08 12.39
C THR A 155 4.28 -16.66 11.99
N GLY A 156 4.65 -15.43 12.31
CA GLY A 156 5.95 -14.85 11.99
C GLY A 156 6.16 -14.51 10.51
N ALA A 157 5.15 -14.65 9.64
CA ALA A 157 5.21 -14.05 8.32
C ALA A 157 5.11 -12.53 8.43
N ASN A 158 6.04 -11.83 7.78
CA ASN A 158 6.13 -10.37 7.77
C ASN A 158 6.93 -9.92 6.53
N TRP A 159 7.22 -8.62 6.41
CA TRP A 159 7.91 -8.09 5.23
C TRP A 159 9.34 -8.64 5.02
N ARG A 160 10.05 -9.04 6.09
CA ARG A 160 11.38 -9.69 6.00
C ARG A 160 11.29 -11.19 5.71
N HIS A 161 10.18 -11.80 6.10
CA HIS A 161 9.89 -13.22 5.99
C HIS A 161 8.54 -13.43 5.29
N PRO A 162 8.41 -13.06 4.00
CA PRO A 162 7.12 -12.90 3.32
C PRO A 162 6.32 -14.21 3.18
N GLU A 163 6.98 -15.36 3.23
CA GLU A 163 6.34 -16.69 3.24
C GLU A 163 6.36 -17.38 4.62
N GLY A 164 6.81 -16.68 5.67
CA GLY A 164 6.96 -17.20 7.03
C GLY A 164 8.43 -17.36 7.46
N PRO A 165 8.69 -17.79 8.71
CA PRO A 165 10.01 -17.70 9.36
C PRO A 165 11.18 -18.37 8.64
N GLY A 166 10.92 -19.31 7.73
CA GLY A 166 11.96 -19.97 6.92
C GLY A 166 12.31 -19.26 5.61
N SER A 167 11.59 -18.19 5.25
CA SER A 167 11.86 -17.37 4.06
C SER A 167 12.76 -16.18 4.41
N ASP A 168 13.34 -15.51 3.41
CA ASP A 168 14.08 -14.26 3.58
C ASP A 168 13.94 -13.37 2.33
N LEU A 169 14.67 -12.24 2.33
CA LEU A 169 14.69 -11.29 1.23
C LEU A 169 15.91 -11.43 0.30
N LYS A 170 16.70 -12.50 0.43
CA LYS A 170 17.95 -12.64 -0.33
C LYS A 170 17.64 -12.72 -1.83
N GLY A 171 18.19 -11.78 -2.61
CA GLY A 171 17.90 -11.66 -4.04
C GLY A 171 16.53 -11.06 -4.37
N ARG A 172 15.81 -10.54 -3.37
CA ARG A 172 14.51 -9.88 -3.50
C ARG A 172 14.58 -8.40 -3.09
N GLU A 173 15.77 -7.80 -3.06
CA GLU A 173 15.99 -6.42 -2.64
C GLU A 173 15.20 -5.42 -3.50
N ASN A 174 15.13 -5.68 -4.81
CA ASN A 174 14.38 -4.89 -5.80
C ASN A 174 12.97 -5.42 -6.08
N HIS A 175 12.47 -6.38 -5.29
CA HIS A 175 11.06 -6.76 -5.36
C HIS A 175 10.21 -5.79 -4.55
N PRO A 176 8.92 -5.62 -4.87
CA PRO A 176 8.02 -4.81 -4.06
C PRO A 176 7.94 -5.38 -2.64
N VAL A 177 7.92 -4.48 -1.65
CA VAL A 177 7.63 -4.88 -0.27
C VAL A 177 6.18 -5.37 -0.17
N VAL A 178 5.99 -6.48 0.55
CA VAL A 178 4.69 -7.10 0.82
C VAL A 178 4.54 -7.37 2.32
N GLN A 179 3.42 -7.97 2.75
CA GLN A 179 3.10 -8.15 4.17
C GLN A 179 3.09 -6.83 4.95
N VAL A 180 2.70 -5.75 4.28
CA VAL A 180 2.54 -4.41 4.84
C VAL A 180 1.06 -4.03 4.83
N SER A 181 0.56 -3.57 5.97
CA SER A 181 -0.80 -3.05 6.09
C SER A 181 -0.90 -1.65 5.48
N TRP A 182 -2.12 -1.11 5.43
CA TRP A 182 -2.30 0.30 5.08
C TRP A 182 -1.62 1.25 6.08
N GLU A 183 -1.61 0.89 7.37
CA GLU A 183 -0.93 1.67 8.42
C GLU A 183 0.57 1.73 8.16
N ASP A 184 1.19 0.59 7.81
CA ASP A 184 2.61 0.49 7.49
C ASP A 184 2.97 1.33 6.27
N ALA A 185 2.16 1.23 5.21
CA ALA A 185 2.34 2.00 3.99
C ALA A 185 2.23 3.52 4.24
N ASN A 186 1.25 3.94 5.06
CA ASN A 186 1.06 5.34 5.41
C ASN A 186 2.15 5.87 6.36
N ALA A 187 2.66 5.04 7.27
CA ALA A 187 3.79 5.39 8.14
C ALA A 187 5.08 5.61 7.32
N TYR A 188 5.37 4.70 6.38
CA TYR A 188 6.47 4.87 5.43
C TYR A 188 6.27 6.14 4.58
N ALA A 189 5.06 6.39 4.08
CA ALA A 189 4.78 7.56 3.25
C ALA A 189 5.12 8.87 3.98
N LYS A 190 4.70 9.00 5.24
CA LYS A 190 5.01 10.16 6.08
C LYS A 190 6.52 10.32 6.31
N TRP A 191 7.22 9.23 6.61
CA TRP A 191 8.68 9.25 6.77
C TRP A 191 9.41 9.69 5.50
N ALA A 192 8.91 9.26 4.33
CA ALA A 192 9.45 9.63 3.03
C ALA A 192 9.09 11.06 2.59
N GLY A 193 8.31 11.81 3.37
CA GLY A 193 7.82 13.14 2.97
C GLY A 193 6.78 13.12 1.85
N LYS A 194 6.08 11.99 1.68
CA LYS A 194 5.13 11.70 0.60
C LYS A 194 3.76 11.31 1.20
N ARG A 195 2.84 10.83 0.35
CA ARG A 195 1.54 10.27 0.76
C ARG A 195 1.14 9.10 -0.14
N LEU A 196 0.16 8.31 0.28
CA LEU A 196 -0.51 7.35 -0.61
C LEU A 196 -1.34 8.12 -1.67
N PRO A 197 -1.47 7.58 -2.90
CA PRO A 197 -2.33 8.16 -3.92
C PRO A 197 -3.80 8.05 -3.52
N SER A 198 -4.64 8.97 -3.99
CA SER A 198 -6.08 8.69 -4.05
C SER A 198 -6.38 7.59 -5.06
N GLU A 199 -7.55 6.96 -4.96
CA GLU A 199 -7.99 5.99 -5.97
C GLU A 199 -8.01 6.61 -7.37
N ALA A 200 -8.43 7.87 -7.47
CA ALA A 200 -8.53 8.59 -8.73
C ALA A 200 -7.17 8.90 -9.34
N GLU A 201 -6.22 9.38 -8.52
CA GLU A 201 -4.84 9.60 -8.95
C GLU A 201 -4.20 8.31 -9.45
N TRP A 202 -4.38 7.21 -8.72
CA TRP A 202 -3.83 5.91 -9.10
C TRP A 202 -4.41 5.44 -10.44
N GLU A 203 -5.73 5.50 -10.62
CA GLU A 203 -6.36 5.03 -11.86
C GLU A 203 -6.02 5.93 -13.06
N TYR A 204 -5.99 7.24 -12.87
CA TYR A 204 -5.57 8.19 -13.90
C TYR A 204 -4.14 7.90 -14.36
N ALA A 205 -3.23 7.73 -13.40
CA ALA A 205 -1.84 7.40 -13.65
C ALA A 205 -1.68 6.03 -14.33
N ALA A 206 -2.46 5.03 -13.90
CA ALA A 206 -2.45 3.68 -14.47
C ALA A 206 -2.85 3.64 -15.95
N ARG A 207 -3.78 4.51 -16.35
CA ARG A 207 -4.23 4.64 -17.74
C ARG A 207 -3.15 5.20 -18.67
N GLY A 208 -2.13 5.88 -18.13
CA GLY A 208 -0.94 6.29 -18.91
C GLY A 208 -1.27 7.15 -20.13
N GLY A 209 -2.28 8.02 -20.04
CA GLY A 209 -2.74 8.87 -21.15
C GLY A 209 -3.69 8.18 -22.15
N LEU A 210 -3.96 6.88 -22.00
CA LEU A 210 -4.90 6.14 -22.84
C LEU A 210 -6.35 6.34 -22.39
N LYS A 211 -7.24 6.53 -23.35
CA LYS A 211 -8.68 6.69 -23.11
C LYS A 211 -9.38 5.34 -23.17
N GLU A 212 -10.04 4.99 -22.05
CA GLU A 212 -11.00 3.87 -21.97
C GLU A 212 -10.45 2.50 -22.39
N LYS A 213 -9.13 2.32 -22.28
CA LYS A 213 -8.46 1.05 -22.53
C LYS A 213 -8.59 0.08 -21.38
N ARG A 214 -8.65 -1.21 -21.71
CA ARG A 214 -8.80 -2.30 -20.72
C ARG A 214 -7.59 -2.44 -19.79
N TYR A 215 -6.38 -2.23 -20.32
CA TYR A 215 -5.10 -2.37 -19.63
C TYR A 215 -4.28 -1.08 -19.73
N PRO A 216 -3.24 -0.89 -18.88
CA PRO A 216 -2.33 0.25 -18.97
C PRO A 216 -1.66 0.45 -20.34
N TRP A 217 -1.59 -0.62 -21.14
CA TRP A 217 -0.93 -0.64 -22.45
C TRP A 217 -1.89 -0.79 -23.65
N GLY A 218 -3.20 -0.93 -23.43
CA GLY A 218 -4.17 -1.11 -24.52
C GLY A 218 -5.29 -2.10 -24.19
N ASP A 219 -5.87 -2.72 -25.22
CA ASP A 219 -7.03 -3.63 -25.06
C ASP A 219 -6.66 -5.11 -25.12
N GLU A 220 -5.52 -5.45 -25.72
CA GLU A 220 -5.01 -6.82 -25.81
C GLU A 220 -4.16 -7.15 -24.57
N PHE A 221 -4.40 -8.30 -23.95
CA PHE A 221 -3.69 -8.69 -22.73
C PHE A 221 -2.22 -9.05 -23.00
N LYS A 222 -1.97 -9.81 -24.08
CA LYS A 222 -0.62 -10.22 -24.52
C LYS A 222 -0.34 -9.72 -25.95
N PRO A 223 -0.13 -8.41 -26.17
CA PRO A 223 0.15 -7.86 -27.50
C PRO A 223 1.36 -8.56 -28.12
N ASN A 224 1.17 -9.14 -29.31
CA ASN A 224 2.17 -9.95 -30.01
C ASN A 224 2.67 -11.16 -29.18
N GLY A 225 1.81 -11.72 -28.33
CA GLY A 225 2.14 -12.86 -27.47
C GLY A 225 3.01 -12.51 -26.26
N LYS A 226 3.34 -11.24 -26.02
CA LYS A 226 4.23 -10.82 -24.92
C LYS A 226 3.47 -10.61 -23.61
N HIS A 227 4.04 -11.07 -22.51
CA HIS A 227 3.56 -10.70 -21.18
C HIS A 227 3.90 -9.25 -20.88
N MET A 228 2.93 -8.50 -20.38
CA MET A 228 3.05 -7.06 -20.10
C MET A 228 2.95 -6.74 -18.60
N ALA A 229 2.70 -7.76 -17.79
CA ALA A 229 2.58 -7.69 -16.33
C ALA A 229 2.84 -9.08 -15.74
N ASN A 230 3.23 -9.10 -14.46
CA ASN A 230 3.30 -10.30 -13.66
C ASN A 230 1.90 -10.69 -13.15
N THR A 231 1.35 -11.81 -13.61
CA THR A 231 0.02 -12.30 -13.25
C THR A 231 0.05 -13.82 -13.05
N PHE A 232 -1.07 -14.43 -12.67
CA PHE A 232 -1.11 -15.89 -12.53
C PHE A 232 -1.41 -16.56 -13.88
N GLN A 233 -0.53 -17.47 -14.33
CA GLN A 233 -0.81 -18.39 -15.44
C GLN A 233 -0.99 -19.83 -14.95
N GLY A 234 -1.78 -20.61 -15.69
CA GLY A 234 -2.20 -21.97 -15.29
C GLY A 234 -3.56 -22.00 -14.58
N HIS A 235 -3.80 -23.05 -13.77
CA HIS A 235 -5.09 -23.25 -13.08
C HIS A 235 -5.03 -22.75 -11.64
N PHE A 236 -5.52 -21.54 -11.42
CA PHE A 236 -5.63 -20.97 -10.08
C PHE A 236 -6.52 -21.86 -9.19
N PRO A 237 -6.18 -22.11 -7.91
CA PRO A 237 -5.00 -21.64 -7.17
C PRO A 237 -3.83 -22.64 -7.07
N HIS A 238 -3.87 -23.80 -7.75
CA HIS A 238 -3.01 -24.95 -7.43
C HIS A 238 -1.91 -25.25 -8.44
N ASP A 239 -2.08 -24.83 -9.70
CA ASP A 239 -1.24 -25.22 -10.82
C ASP A 239 -0.70 -23.97 -11.52
N GLY A 240 0.11 -23.21 -10.79
CA GLY A 240 0.73 -21.98 -11.30
C GLY A 240 1.94 -22.29 -12.17
N VAL A 241 2.02 -21.67 -13.35
CA VAL A 241 3.16 -21.78 -14.28
C VAL A 241 3.75 -20.39 -14.54
N PRO A 242 5.10 -20.23 -14.51
CA PRO A 242 5.73 -18.92 -14.67
C PRO A 242 5.93 -18.58 -16.15
N GLU A 243 4.86 -18.49 -16.93
CA GLU A 243 4.96 -18.11 -18.36
C GLU A 243 5.49 -16.68 -18.54
N ASP A 244 5.19 -15.79 -17.60
CA ASP A 244 5.75 -14.44 -17.53
C ASP A 244 7.13 -14.37 -16.84
N GLY A 245 7.65 -15.51 -16.37
CA GLY A 245 8.91 -15.64 -15.64
C GLY A 245 8.78 -15.73 -14.12
N TYR A 246 7.60 -15.53 -13.53
CA TYR A 246 7.44 -15.41 -12.07
C TYR A 246 6.22 -16.15 -11.52
N LEU A 247 6.41 -16.92 -10.43
CA LEU A 247 5.29 -17.54 -9.67
C LEU A 247 4.79 -16.67 -8.50
N ARG A 248 5.59 -15.68 -8.11
CA ARG A 248 5.34 -14.73 -7.01
C ARG A 248 5.64 -13.33 -7.52
N THR A 249 5.95 -12.39 -6.63
CA THR A 249 6.44 -11.06 -7.01
C THR A 249 7.62 -11.14 -7.98
N SER A 250 7.70 -10.19 -8.90
CA SER A 250 8.85 -9.94 -9.78
C SER A 250 9.61 -8.71 -9.27
N PRO A 251 10.90 -8.52 -9.63
CA PRO A 251 11.56 -7.24 -9.44
C PRO A 251 10.70 -6.11 -10.02
N VAL A 252 10.69 -4.95 -9.37
CA VAL A 252 10.03 -3.78 -9.94
C VAL A 252 10.64 -3.45 -11.30
N LYS A 253 9.84 -2.89 -12.22
CA LYS A 253 10.25 -2.58 -13.60
C LYS A 253 10.63 -3.80 -14.46
N SER A 254 10.18 -5.00 -14.10
CA SER A 254 10.40 -6.20 -14.92
C SER A 254 9.63 -6.17 -16.26
N PHE A 255 8.52 -5.44 -16.30
CA PHE A 255 7.65 -5.31 -17.47
C PHE A 255 7.67 -3.87 -18.00
N PRO A 256 7.23 -3.61 -19.25
CA PRO A 256 7.26 -2.26 -19.82
C PRO A 256 6.46 -1.24 -19.00
N ALA A 257 6.96 0.00 -18.94
CA ALA A 257 6.21 1.12 -18.39
C ALA A 257 5.01 1.49 -19.26
N ASN A 258 3.99 2.10 -18.66
CA ASN A 258 2.88 2.71 -19.39
C ASN A 258 3.27 4.08 -20.02
N GLY A 259 2.31 4.76 -20.65
CA GLY A 259 2.55 6.04 -21.34
C GLY A 259 3.02 7.21 -20.46
N TYR A 260 2.95 7.09 -19.13
CA TYR A 260 3.51 8.07 -18.19
C TYR A 260 4.86 7.63 -17.59
N GLY A 261 5.44 6.53 -18.07
CA GLY A 261 6.71 6.01 -17.54
C GLY A 261 6.57 5.30 -16.21
N LEU A 262 5.37 4.83 -15.85
CA LEU A 262 5.09 4.08 -14.62
C LEU A 262 5.11 2.58 -14.87
N TYR A 263 5.82 1.86 -14.01
CA TYR A 263 5.96 0.42 -14.02
C TYR A 263 4.98 -0.25 -13.05
N ASP A 264 4.66 -1.51 -13.30
CA ASP A 264 3.85 -2.36 -12.41
C ASP A 264 2.49 -1.72 -12.04
N MET A 265 1.87 -0.99 -12.97
CA MET A 265 0.50 -0.47 -12.81
C MET A 265 -0.57 -1.56 -13.00
N ALA A 266 -0.15 -2.77 -13.38
CA ALA A 266 -0.98 -3.95 -13.51
C ALA A 266 -0.16 -5.16 -13.06
N GLY A 267 -0.74 -6.03 -12.23
CA GLY A 267 -0.10 -7.22 -11.71
C GLY A 267 0.99 -6.93 -10.67
N ASN A 268 1.91 -7.89 -10.50
CA ASN A 268 2.95 -7.93 -9.47
C ASN A 268 2.36 -7.87 -8.06
N VAL A 269 2.06 -6.71 -7.50
CA VAL A 269 1.38 -6.56 -6.22
C VAL A 269 0.20 -5.59 -6.32
N TRP A 270 -0.84 -5.88 -5.56
CA TRP A 270 -1.88 -4.90 -5.27
C TRP A 270 -1.26 -3.69 -4.58
N GLN A 271 -1.84 -2.53 -4.78
CA GLN A 271 -1.29 -1.28 -4.25
C GLN A 271 -2.33 -0.54 -3.42
N TRP A 272 -1.97 -0.27 -2.16
CA TRP A 272 -2.76 0.58 -1.27
C TRP A 272 -2.97 1.97 -1.85
N THR A 273 -4.20 2.48 -1.73
CA THR A 273 -4.54 3.90 -1.94
C THR A 273 -5.05 4.50 -0.63
N ASN A 274 -5.22 5.82 -0.60
CA ASN A 274 -5.68 6.54 0.57
C ASN A 274 -7.19 6.39 0.82
N ASP A 275 -8.00 6.10 -0.20
CA ASP A 275 -9.46 6.14 -0.12
C ASP A 275 -10.02 5.01 0.77
N TRP A 276 -11.06 5.32 1.55
CA TRP A 276 -11.90 4.30 2.16
C TRP A 276 -12.66 3.52 1.08
N TYR A 277 -12.76 2.20 1.21
CA TYR A 277 -13.51 1.40 0.24
C TYR A 277 -15.00 1.46 0.54
N ARG A 278 -15.80 1.87 -0.45
CA ARG A 278 -17.21 1.48 -0.50
C ARG A 278 -17.57 0.79 -1.82
N ALA A 279 -18.44 -0.22 -1.72
CA ALA A 279 -18.95 -0.96 -2.87
C ALA A 279 -19.83 -0.10 -3.80
N ASP A 280 -20.47 0.95 -3.26
CA ASP A 280 -21.43 1.82 -3.94
C ASP A 280 -20.84 3.17 -4.39
N THR A 281 -19.54 3.45 -4.13
CA THR A 281 -18.93 4.76 -4.40
C THR A 281 -19.13 5.23 -5.83
N TYR A 282 -19.01 4.35 -6.83
CA TYR A 282 -19.11 4.78 -8.24
C TYR A 282 -20.56 5.04 -8.66
N ILE A 283 -21.53 4.35 -8.07
CA ILE A 283 -22.96 4.63 -8.27
C ILE A 283 -23.28 6.02 -7.72
N ASP A 284 -22.86 6.30 -6.48
CA ASP A 284 -23.03 7.59 -5.83
C ASP A 284 -22.40 8.72 -6.67
N ARG A 285 -21.12 8.58 -7.03
CA ARG A 285 -20.39 9.57 -7.85
C ARG A 285 -21.04 9.82 -9.21
N ALA A 286 -21.44 8.78 -9.92
CA ALA A 286 -22.06 8.95 -11.23
C ALA A 286 -23.45 9.58 -11.15
N SER A 287 -24.20 9.31 -10.08
CA SER A 287 -25.54 9.87 -9.85
C SER A 287 -25.52 11.41 -9.73
N GLN A 288 -24.39 11.98 -9.31
CA GLN A 288 -24.21 13.42 -9.21
C GLN A 288 -24.16 14.11 -10.58
N GLY A 289 -23.81 13.38 -11.65
CA GLY A 289 -23.80 13.91 -13.01
C GLY A 289 -22.79 15.03 -13.28
N ILE A 290 -21.79 15.20 -12.42
CA ILE A 290 -20.74 16.23 -12.53
C ILE A 290 -19.36 15.62 -12.75
N CYS A 291 -18.43 16.43 -13.26
CA CYS A 291 -17.00 16.10 -13.24
C CYS A 291 -16.45 16.37 -11.84
N LEU A 292 -16.06 15.31 -11.12
CA LEU A 292 -15.55 15.43 -9.76
C LEU A 292 -14.10 15.94 -9.78
N ASN A 293 -13.80 16.94 -8.96
CA ASN A 293 -12.45 17.50 -8.88
C ASN A 293 -11.66 16.89 -7.71
N ASN A 294 -10.55 16.19 -8.01
CA ASN A 294 -9.66 15.51 -7.05
C ASN A 294 -10.39 14.74 -5.93
N PRO A 295 -11.27 13.78 -6.26
CA PRO A 295 -12.00 13.06 -5.23
C PRO A 295 -11.06 12.24 -4.34
N ILE A 296 -11.25 12.34 -3.02
CA ILE A 296 -10.42 11.69 -1.98
C ILE A 296 -11.08 10.46 -1.32
N GLY A 297 -12.15 9.97 -1.94
CA GLY A 297 -12.93 8.84 -1.41
C GLY A 297 -14.05 9.26 -0.47
N PRO A 298 -14.87 8.29 -0.04
CA PRO A 298 -15.92 8.50 0.95
C PRO A 298 -15.34 8.64 2.37
N GLU A 299 -16.14 9.15 3.31
CA GLU A 299 -15.70 9.36 4.71
C GLU A 299 -15.52 8.07 5.52
N LYS A 300 -16.16 6.96 5.10
CA LYS A 300 -16.14 5.67 5.81
C LYS A 300 -16.20 4.48 4.86
N SER A 301 -15.68 3.34 5.33
CA SER A 301 -15.78 2.05 4.64
C SER A 301 -17.23 1.53 4.61
N PHE A 302 -17.59 0.81 3.53
CA PHE A 302 -18.85 0.07 3.42
C PHE A 302 -18.73 -1.08 2.42
N ASP A 303 -18.80 -2.30 2.91
CA ASP A 303 -18.87 -3.51 2.08
C ASP A 303 -20.04 -4.38 2.55
N PRO A 304 -21.11 -4.55 1.76
CA PRO A 304 -22.25 -5.36 2.17
C PRO A 304 -21.92 -6.84 2.34
N LEU A 305 -20.83 -7.35 1.74
CA LEU A 305 -20.40 -8.74 1.89
C LEU A 305 -19.61 -8.97 3.18
N GLU A 306 -18.95 -7.92 3.70
CA GLU A 306 -18.12 -7.96 4.90
C GLU A 306 -18.38 -6.70 5.76
N PRO A 307 -19.59 -6.55 6.33
CA PRO A 307 -20.08 -5.28 6.88
C PRO A 307 -19.31 -4.77 8.11
N TYR A 308 -18.50 -5.62 8.75
CA TYR A 308 -17.70 -5.27 9.92
C TYR A 308 -16.25 -4.94 9.57
N ALA A 309 -15.76 -5.40 8.41
CA ALA A 309 -14.37 -5.16 8.01
C ALA A 309 -14.18 -3.69 7.60
N ILE A 310 -13.17 -3.04 8.16
CA ILE A 310 -12.79 -1.67 7.78
C ILE A 310 -11.77 -1.78 6.65
N LYS A 311 -12.14 -1.30 5.47
CA LYS A 311 -11.38 -1.52 4.25
C LYS A 311 -10.92 -0.23 3.60
N ARG A 312 -9.68 -0.22 3.11
CA ARG A 312 -9.17 0.79 2.18
C ARG A 312 -9.16 0.21 0.78
N VAL A 313 -9.15 1.09 -0.23
CA VAL A 313 -9.08 0.65 -1.62
C VAL A 313 -7.67 0.14 -1.95
N ILE A 314 -7.62 -0.99 -2.67
CA ILE A 314 -6.42 -1.47 -3.36
C ILE A 314 -6.68 -1.53 -4.87
N LYS A 315 -5.64 -1.26 -5.65
CA LYS A 315 -5.70 -1.20 -7.13
C LYS A 315 -4.58 -2.04 -7.78
N GLY A 316 -4.78 -2.40 -9.05
CA GLY A 316 -3.74 -2.97 -9.92
C GLY A 316 -3.65 -4.49 -10.01
N GLY A 317 -4.32 -5.25 -9.13
CA GLY A 317 -4.17 -6.70 -9.13
C GLY A 317 -2.78 -7.15 -8.67
N SER A 318 -2.48 -8.44 -8.77
CA SER A 318 -1.19 -9.00 -8.32
C SER A 318 -0.77 -10.18 -9.20
N PHE A 319 0.37 -10.79 -8.88
CA PHE A 319 0.83 -12.07 -9.43
C PHE A 319 -0.16 -13.23 -9.23
N LEU A 320 -1.23 -13.07 -8.44
CA LEU A 320 -2.30 -14.06 -8.23
C LEU A 320 -3.52 -13.86 -9.13
N CYS A 321 -3.59 -12.76 -9.87
CA CYS A 321 -4.75 -12.43 -10.71
C CYS A 321 -4.73 -13.23 -12.02
N ASN A 322 -5.88 -13.78 -12.41
CA ASN A 322 -6.09 -14.55 -13.66
C ASN A 322 -7.52 -14.33 -14.17
N PRO A 323 -7.78 -14.35 -15.50
CA PRO A 323 -9.12 -14.18 -16.06
C PRO A 323 -10.22 -15.07 -15.46
N ASN A 324 -9.89 -16.29 -15.02
CA ASN A 324 -10.86 -17.26 -14.53
C ASN A 324 -11.34 -17.01 -13.08
N TYR A 325 -10.62 -16.17 -12.33
CA TYR A 325 -10.92 -15.90 -10.91
C TYR A 325 -10.94 -14.41 -10.59
N CYS A 326 -9.91 -13.68 -11.00
CA CYS A 326 -9.70 -12.29 -10.63
C CYS A 326 -8.93 -11.56 -11.75
N GLU A 327 -9.64 -10.88 -12.65
CA GLU A 327 -9.07 -10.04 -13.70
C GLU A 327 -8.87 -8.58 -13.21
N SER A 328 -8.25 -8.42 -12.04
CA SER A 328 -8.12 -7.11 -11.40
C SER A 328 -6.85 -6.32 -11.78
N TYR A 329 -6.08 -6.80 -12.75
CA TYR A 329 -4.97 -6.08 -13.38
C TYR A 329 -5.41 -5.03 -14.41
N ARG A 330 -6.70 -4.68 -14.43
CA ARG A 330 -7.27 -3.59 -15.24
C ARG A 330 -7.26 -2.29 -14.43
N PRO A 331 -6.97 -1.12 -15.03
CA PRO A 331 -6.97 0.15 -14.29
C PRO A 331 -8.28 0.43 -13.54
N SER A 332 -9.43 0.09 -14.13
CA SER A 332 -10.76 0.28 -13.52
C SER A 332 -11.02 -0.63 -12.32
N ALA A 333 -10.32 -1.77 -12.24
CA ALA A 333 -10.57 -2.75 -11.20
C ALA A 333 -10.20 -2.21 -9.83
N ARG A 334 -11.02 -2.55 -8.84
CA ARG A 334 -10.87 -2.10 -7.45
C ARG A 334 -11.38 -3.15 -6.48
N ARG A 335 -10.68 -3.30 -5.37
CA ARG A 335 -11.09 -4.15 -4.24
C ARG A 335 -10.94 -3.36 -2.95
N GLY A 336 -11.71 -3.75 -1.94
CA GLY A 336 -11.48 -3.33 -0.57
C GLY A 336 -10.66 -4.39 0.14
N GLU A 337 -9.61 -3.97 0.83
CA GLU A 337 -8.76 -4.83 1.65
C GLU A 337 -8.79 -4.34 3.09
N ALA A 338 -8.88 -5.27 4.05
CA ALA A 338 -8.92 -4.95 5.46
C ALA A 338 -7.60 -4.31 5.91
N VAL A 339 -7.69 -3.26 6.72
CA VAL A 339 -6.51 -2.46 7.10
C VAL A 339 -5.65 -3.09 8.20
N ASP A 340 -6.13 -4.16 8.82
CA ASP A 340 -5.60 -4.74 10.06
C ASP A 340 -4.57 -5.84 9.85
N THR A 341 -4.25 -6.19 8.60
CA THR A 341 -3.20 -7.15 8.30
C THR A 341 -2.51 -6.87 6.97
N GLY A 342 -1.30 -7.42 6.82
CA GLY A 342 -0.60 -7.51 5.54
C GLY A 342 -0.91 -8.82 4.83
N THR A 343 -0.71 -8.85 3.52
CA THR A 343 -0.80 -10.10 2.75
C THR A 343 0.40 -10.25 1.81
N SER A 344 0.70 -11.47 1.39
CA SER A 344 1.88 -11.78 0.55
C SER A 344 1.82 -11.22 -0.89
N HIS A 345 0.80 -10.42 -1.22
CA HIS A 345 0.52 -9.92 -2.56
C HIS A 345 0.05 -8.46 -2.60
N VAL A 346 0.11 -7.74 -1.48
CA VAL A 346 -0.25 -6.32 -1.37
C VAL A 346 0.98 -5.54 -0.92
N GLY A 347 1.31 -4.49 -1.67
CA GLY A 347 2.33 -3.48 -1.39
C GLY A 347 1.76 -2.08 -1.63
N PHE A 348 2.60 -1.11 -2.01
CA PHE A 348 2.17 0.26 -2.25
C PHE A 348 3.18 1.06 -3.08
N ARG A 349 2.73 2.21 -3.58
CA ARG A 349 3.57 3.28 -4.17
C ARG A 349 3.08 4.63 -3.67
N LEU A 350 3.88 5.67 -3.80
CA LEU A 350 3.56 6.97 -3.24
C LEU A 350 3.40 8.05 -4.31
N VAL A 351 2.83 9.15 -3.85
CA VAL A 351 2.72 10.40 -4.60
C VAL A 351 3.13 11.58 -3.72
N SER A 352 3.39 12.70 -4.36
CA SER A 352 3.60 14.00 -3.71
C SER A 352 2.94 15.09 -4.55
N GLN A 353 2.69 16.22 -3.89
CA GLN A 353 2.26 17.43 -4.58
C GLN A 353 3.45 18.11 -5.28
N SER A 354 3.14 19.06 -6.16
CA SER A 354 4.13 19.92 -6.81
C SER A 354 4.88 20.84 -5.85
#